data_AF-A0A127VHX7-F1
#
_entry.id   AF-A0A127VHX7-F1
#
_cell.length_a   1.000
_cell.length_b   1.000
_cell.length_c   1.000
_cell.angle_alpha   90.00
_cell.angle_beta   90.00
_cell.angle_gamma   90.00
#
_symmetry.space_group_name_H-M   'P 1'
#
loop_
_entity.id
_entity.type
_entity.pdbx_description
1 polymer ?
#
loop_
_entity_poly.entity_id
_entity_poly.type
_entity_poly.pdbx_seq_one_letter_code
_entity_poly.pdbx_strand_id
1 'polypeptide(L)'
;MNEQYIHKMTYTTKATPDVYDQSTGQWIVGQPGLDVVIECRAQPNRSGKKKPNKDGILTEYSYDLGFPISTQDLPEKNALVKITGVRDELLFNGELQGYQIGLRSILGWI
;
A
#
# COMPACT_ATOMS: atom_id res chain seq x y z
N MET A 1 -18.21 -8.32 -13.04
CA MET A 1 -17.29 -7.35 -12.41
C MET A 1 -17.61 -7.35 -10.92
N ASN A 2 -16.64 -7.60 -10.05
CA ASN A 2 -16.87 -7.75 -8.61
C ASN A 2 -17.05 -6.37 -7.97
N GLU A 3 -18.28 -6.04 -7.58
CA GLU A 3 -18.69 -4.82 -6.87
C GLU A 3 -18.06 -4.65 -5.46
N GLN A 4 -17.01 -5.40 -5.11
CA GLN A 4 -16.47 -5.48 -3.74
C GLN A 4 -15.26 -4.57 -3.49
N TYR A 5 -14.54 -4.13 -4.53
CA TYR A 5 -13.31 -3.32 -4.43
C TYR A 5 -13.53 -1.91 -5.01
N ILE A 6 -14.37 -1.13 -4.34
CA ILE A 6 -14.90 0.15 -4.85
C ILE A 6 -14.00 1.37 -4.57
N HIS A 7 -12.90 1.20 -3.83
CA HIS A 7 -11.97 2.28 -3.49
C HIS A 7 -10.68 2.13 -4.27
N LYS A 8 -9.90 3.21 -4.37
CA LYS A 8 -8.57 3.18 -4.97
C LYS A 8 -7.53 3.58 -3.94
N MET A 9 -6.50 2.77 -3.79
CA MET A 9 -5.29 3.14 -3.07
C MET A 9 -4.24 3.58 -4.09
N THR A 10 -3.66 4.75 -3.86
CA THR A 10 -2.55 5.28 -4.64
C THR A 10 -1.31 5.35 -3.76
N TYR A 11 -0.19 4.90 -4.29
CA TYR A 11 1.12 5.01 -3.63
C TYR A 11 2.20 5.21 -4.69
N THR A 12 3.32 5.81 -4.29
CA THR A 12 4.47 6.00 -5.18
C THR A 12 5.51 4.93 -4.90
N THR A 13 5.98 4.23 -5.94
CA THR A 13 7.07 3.26 -5.78
C THR A 13 8.37 3.95 -5.37
N LYS A 14 9.27 3.19 -4.75
CA LYS A 14 10.58 3.72 -4.36
C LYS A 14 11.40 4.05 -5.61
N ALA A 15 11.97 5.26 -5.67
CA ALA A 15 12.92 5.61 -6.72
C ALA A 15 14.16 4.69 -6.64
N THR A 16 14.66 4.28 -7.80
CA THR A 16 15.96 3.58 -7.86
C THR A 16 17.08 4.61 -7.91
N PRO A 17 18.17 4.43 -7.14
CA PRO A 17 19.30 5.34 -7.18
C PRO A 17 20.14 5.13 -8.45
N ASP A 18 20.97 6.12 -8.78
CA ASP A 18 22.02 5.94 -9.79
C ASP A 18 23.02 4.90 -9.30
N VAL A 19 23.41 3.96 -10.16
CA VAL A 19 24.35 2.89 -9.83
C VAL A 19 25.45 2.85 -10.89
N TYR A 20 26.71 2.78 -10.45
CA TYR A 20 27.83 2.51 -11.35
C TYR A 20 28.00 1.00 -11.53
N ASP A 21 27.83 0.50 -12.75
CA ASP A 21 28.07 -0.89 -13.10
C ASP A 21 29.55 -1.08 -13.46
N GLN A 22 30.29 -1.76 -12.57
CA GLN A 22 31.72 -2.03 -12.74
C GLN A 22 32.04 -2.96 -13.91
N SER A 23 31.10 -3.83 -14.33
CA SER A 23 31.32 -4.79 -15.41
C SER A 23 31.27 -4.14 -16.79
N THR A 24 30.46 -3.09 -16.93
CA THR A 24 30.27 -2.34 -18.18
C THR A 24 30.98 -0.98 -18.17
N GLY A 25 31.41 -0.50 -16.99
CA GLY A 25 32.05 0.80 -16.81
C GLY A 25 31.09 1.98 -16.99
N GLN A 26 29.78 1.75 -16.86
CA GLN A 26 28.75 2.74 -17.13
C GLN A 26 28.00 3.16 -15.87
N TRP A 27 27.58 4.43 -15.85
CA TRP A 27 26.59 4.91 -14.89
C TRP A 27 25.19 4.58 -15.39
N ILE A 28 24.47 3.76 -14.63
CA ILE A 28 23.06 3.46 -14.84
C ILE A 28 22.27 4.53 -14.08
N VAL A 29 21.51 5.33 -14.82
CA VAL A 29 20.65 6.36 -14.24
C VAL A 29 19.45 5.70 -13.57
N GLY A 30 19.23 6.06 -12.31
CA GLY A 30 18.09 5.66 -11.51
C GLY A 30 16.78 6.17 -12.08
N GLN A 31 15.70 5.47 -11.76
CA GLN A 31 14.35 5.81 -12.21
C GLN A 31 13.57 6.47 -11.08
N PRO A 32 12.81 7.53 -11.36
CA PRO A 32 11.90 8.10 -10.38
C PRO A 32 10.84 7.08 -9.98
N GLY A 33 10.30 7.26 -8.77
CA GLY A 33 9.12 6.51 -8.33
C GLY A 33 7.94 6.74 -9.26
N LEU A 34 7.14 5.70 -9.47
CA LEU A 34 5.92 5.75 -10.27
C LEU A 34 4.70 5.66 -9.36
N ASP A 35 3.69 6.45 -9.66
CA ASP A 35 2.41 6.34 -8.98
C ASP A 35 1.67 5.09 -9.47
N VAL A 36 1.35 4.22 -8.52
CA VAL A 36 0.61 2.98 -8.74
C VAL A 36 -0.76 3.14 -8.10
N VAL A 37 -1.79 2.73 -8.84
CA VAL A 37 -3.18 2.72 -8.37
C VAL A 37 -3.66 1.29 -8.33
N ILE A 38 -4.17 0.87 -7.17
CA ILE A 38 -4.77 -0.44 -6.98
C ILE A 38 -6.19 -0.31 -6.43
N GLU A 39 -7.06 -1.22 -6.86
CA GLU A 39 -8.41 -1.33 -6.32
C GLU A 39 -8.37 -1.98 -4.93
N CYS A 40 -9.13 -1.43 -4.00
CA CYS A 40 -9.22 -1.95 -2.65
C CYS A 40 -10.61 -1.72 -2.04
N ARG A 41 -10.84 -2.35 -0.90
CA ARG A 41 -11.95 -2.08 0.00
C ARG A 41 -11.39 -1.43 1.25
N ALA A 42 -11.87 -0.24 1.63
CA ALA A 42 -11.52 0.38 2.90
C ALA A 42 -12.71 0.33 3.86
N GLN A 43 -12.50 -0.21 5.07
CA GLN A 43 -13.50 -0.28 6.13
C GLN A 43 -12.93 0.35 7.41
N PRO A 44 -13.59 1.37 8.01
CA PRO A 44 -13.10 1.97 9.25
C PRO A 44 -13.00 0.95 10.39
N ASN A 45 -11.93 1.02 11.17
CA ASN A 45 -11.74 0.21 12.37
C ASN A 45 -12.59 0.73 13.54
N ARG A 46 -13.91 0.58 13.46
CA ARG A 46 -14.83 1.07 14.51
C ARG A 46 -14.72 0.34 15.85
N SER A 47 -14.05 -0.80 15.87
CA SER A 47 -13.89 -1.66 17.05
C SER A 47 -12.62 -1.38 17.86
N GLY A 48 -11.78 -0.41 17.46
CA GLY A 48 -10.52 -0.09 18.16
C GLY A 48 -9.52 -1.25 18.17
N LYS A 49 -9.54 -2.09 17.12
CA LYS A 49 -8.60 -3.21 17.00
C LYS A 49 -7.18 -2.68 16.90
N LYS A 50 -6.23 -3.43 17.45
CA LYS A 50 -4.81 -3.11 17.40
C LYS A 50 -4.05 -4.16 16.61
N LYS A 51 -3.00 -3.72 15.91
CA LYS A 51 -2.07 -4.59 15.19
C LYS A 51 -0.64 -4.17 15.53
N PRO A 52 0.31 -5.11 15.56
CA PRO A 52 1.70 -4.76 15.79
C PRO A 52 2.20 -3.86 14.65
N ASN A 53 2.84 -2.75 15.01
CA ASN A 53 3.58 -1.89 14.08
C ASN A 53 4.96 -2.51 13.76
N LYS A 54 5.80 -1.77 13.02
CA LYS A 54 7.18 -2.19 12.68
C LYS A 54 8.04 -2.56 13.90
N ASP A 55 7.82 -1.88 15.02
CA ASP A 55 8.57 -2.08 16.27
C ASP A 55 7.94 -3.17 17.17
N GLY A 56 6.90 -3.86 16.69
CA GLY A 56 6.17 -4.88 17.44
C GLY A 56 5.20 -4.32 18.49
N ILE A 57 5.07 -2.99 18.58
CA ILE A 57 4.14 -2.32 19.49
C ILE A 57 2.73 -2.43 18.91
N LEU A 58 1.77 -2.85 19.75
CA LEU A 58 0.37 -2.92 19.35
C LEU A 58 -0.22 -1.51 19.27
N THR A 59 -0.41 -1.04 18.04
CA THR A 59 -0.97 0.27 17.74
C THR A 59 -2.36 0.12 17.16
N GLU A 60 -3.27 1.03 17.52
CA GLU A 60 -4.57 1.13 16.91
C GLU A 60 -4.42 1.68 15.48
N TYR A 61 -5.15 1.08 14.54
CA TYR A 61 -5.13 1.47 13.13
C TYR A 61 -6.49 2.07 12.76
N SER A 62 -6.53 2.90 11.72
CA SER A 62 -7.70 3.64 11.25
C SER A 62 -8.62 2.81 10.36
N TYR A 63 -8.08 2.04 9.40
CA TYR A 63 -8.88 1.27 8.44
C TYR A 63 -8.36 -0.16 8.23
N ASP A 64 -9.28 -1.10 8.08
CA ASP A 64 -9.04 -2.40 7.47
C ASP A 64 -9.12 -2.26 5.93
N LEU A 65 -8.09 -2.71 5.23
CA LEU A 65 -7.99 -2.69 3.78
C LEU A 65 -8.08 -4.09 3.20
N GLY A 66 -9.00 -4.33 2.27
CA GLY A 66 -9.08 -5.57 1.51
C GLY A 66 -8.58 -5.38 0.08
N PHE A 67 -7.65 -6.21 -0.36
CA PHE A 67 -7.14 -6.22 -1.73
C PHE A 67 -7.43 -7.57 -2.43
N PRO A 68 -7.63 -7.57 -3.76
CA PRO A 68 -7.67 -8.80 -4.54
C PRO A 68 -6.40 -9.63 -4.35
N ILE A 69 -6.51 -10.96 -4.33
CA ILE A 69 -5.34 -11.86 -4.22
C ILE A 69 -4.37 -11.73 -5.41
N SER A 70 -4.87 -11.25 -6.55
CA SER A 70 -4.09 -10.97 -7.75
C SER A 70 -3.29 -9.67 -7.67
N THR A 71 -3.37 -8.91 -6.57
CA THR A 71 -2.59 -7.68 -6.39
C THR A 71 -1.13 -8.05 -6.20
N GLN A 72 -0.29 -7.78 -7.21
CA GLN A 72 1.14 -8.13 -7.20
C GLN A 72 2.00 -7.03 -6.58
N ASP A 73 1.57 -5.78 -6.71
CA ASP A 73 2.31 -4.61 -6.26
C ASP A 73 1.59 -3.95 -5.09
N LEU A 74 1.77 -4.51 -3.90
CA LEU A 74 1.44 -3.80 -2.67
C LEU A 74 2.64 -2.95 -2.27
N PRO A 75 2.41 -1.73 -1.75
CA PRO A 75 3.50 -0.95 -1.23
C PRO A 75 4.19 -1.66 -0.06
N GLU A 76 5.45 -1.31 0.16
CA GLU A 76 6.17 -1.73 1.36
C GLU A 76 5.42 -1.29 2.62
N LYS A 77 5.60 -2.04 3.71
CA LYS A 77 5.11 -1.60 5.01
C LYS A 77 5.72 -0.24 5.34
N ASN A 78 4.91 0.63 5.91
CA ASN A 78 5.18 2.02 6.24
C ASN A 78 5.28 2.98 5.04
N ALA A 79 4.84 2.55 3.85
CA ALA A 79 4.70 3.48 2.73
C ALA A 79 3.53 4.45 2.94
N LEU A 80 3.70 5.68 2.46
CA LEU A 80 2.61 6.63 2.38
C LEU A 80 1.65 6.23 1.28
N VAL A 81 0.37 6.16 1.62
CA VAL A 81 -0.72 5.78 0.73
C VAL A 81 -1.85 6.78 0.85
N LYS A 82 -2.52 7.01 -0.28
CA LYS A 82 -3.74 7.80 -0.39
C LYS A 82 -4.89 6.88 -0.75
N ILE A 83 -6.00 6.96 -0.04
CA ILE A 83 -7.23 6.22 -0.36
C ILE A 83 -8.28 7.19 -0.84
N THR A 84 -8.84 6.88 -2.00
CA THR A 84 -9.93 7.63 -2.62
C THR A 84 -11.18 6.78 -2.78
N GLY A 85 -12.33 7.44 -2.62
CA GLY A 85 -13.65 6.84 -2.79
C GLY A 85 -14.04 6.65 -4.25
N VAL A 86 -15.26 6.17 -4.45
CA VAL A 86 -15.83 5.91 -5.79
C VAL A 86 -15.95 7.19 -6.61
N ARG A 87 -16.10 8.35 -5.95
CA ARG A 87 -16.23 9.67 -6.60
C ARG A 87 -14.91 10.44 -6.56
N ASP A 88 -13.79 9.72 -6.41
CA ASP A 88 -12.43 10.22 -6.28
C ASP A 88 -12.23 11.20 -5.09
N GLU A 89 -13.14 11.16 -4.10
CA GLU A 89 -13.01 11.94 -2.87
C GLU A 89 -11.89 11.37 -1.98
N LEU A 90 -11.13 12.25 -1.32
CA LEU A 90 -10.10 11.81 -0.37
C LEU A 90 -10.77 11.21 0.88
N LEU A 91 -10.55 9.92 1.12
CA LEU A 91 -11.02 9.25 2.34
C LEU A 91 -9.94 9.19 3.41
N PHE A 92 -8.70 8.95 2.99
CA PHE A 92 -7.57 8.84 3.91
C PHE A 92 -6.25 9.18 3.22
N ASN A 93 -5.31 9.74 3.97
CA ASN A 93 -3.92 9.94 3.58
C ASN A 93 -3.04 9.62 4.79
N GLY A 94 -2.17 8.62 4.68
CA GLY A 94 -1.35 8.18 5.81
C GLY A 94 -0.51 6.97 5.44
N GLU A 95 -0.16 6.16 6.44
CA GLU A 95 0.89 5.15 6.30
C GLU A 95 0.33 3.71 6.35
N LEU A 96 0.71 2.85 5.40
CA LEU A 96 0.37 1.41 5.44
C LEU A 96 1.14 0.68 6.54
N GLN A 97 0.54 0.52 7.71
CA GLN A 97 1.15 -0.13 8.86
C GLN A 97 1.52 -1.61 8.60
N GLY A 98 0.71 -2.31 7.82
CA GLY A 98 1.01 -3.69 7.48
C GLY A 98 -0.06 -4.38 6.67
N TYR A 99 0.22 -5.62 6.30
CA TYR A 99 -0.73 -6.50 5.66
C TYR A 99 -0.45 -7.96 5.98
N GLN A 100 -1.48 -8.78 5.82
CA GLN A 100 -1.45 -10.23 5.93
C GLN A 100 -2.08 -10.84 4.68
N ILE A 101 -1.36 -11.74 4.04
CA ILE A 101 -1.85 -12.48 2.87
C ILE A 101 -2.66 -13.68 3.37
N GLY A 102 -3.95 -13.72 3.01
CA GLY A 102 -4.82 -14.87 3.21
C GLY A 102 -4.94 -15.72 1.95
N LEU A 103 -5.74 -16.79 2.01
CA LEU A 103 -5.93 -17.71 0.88
C LEU A 103 -6.61 -17.08 -0.34
N ARG A 104 -7.50 -16.09 -0.12
CA ARG A 104 -8.35 -15.49 -1.18
C ARG A 104 -8.27 -13.97 -1.28
N SER A 105 -7.55 -13.33 -0.38
CA SER A 105 -7.47 -11.87 -0.29
C SER A 105 -6.25 -11.46 0.52
N ILE A 106 -5.83 -10.22 0.35
CA ILE A 106 -4.81 -9.60 1.20
C ILE A 106 -5.51 -8.59 2.10
N LEU A 107 -5.25 -8.65 3.41
CA LEU A 107 -5.80 -7.73 4.40
C LEU A 107 -4.70 -6.80 4.88
N GLY A 108 -4.80 -5.52 4.53
CA GLY A 108 -3.94 -4.45 5.04
C GLY A 108 -4.60 -3.64 6.16
N TRP A 109 -3.80 -2.83 6.85
CA TRP A 109 -4.30 -1.82 7.77
C TRP A 109 -3.40 -0.58 7.75
N ILE A 110 -4.02 0.59 7.91
CA ILE A 110 -3.40 1.93 7.96
C ILE A 110 -3.80 2.59 9.27
#